data_AF-A0A2L0BW76-F1
#
_entry.id   AF-A0A2L0BW76-F1
#
_cell.length_a   1.000
_cell.length_b   1.000
_cell.length_c   1.000
_cell.angle_alpha   90.00
_cell.angle_beta   90.00
_cell.angle_gamma   90.00
#
_symmetry.space_group_name_H-M   'P 1'
#
loop_
_entity.id
_entity.type
_entity.pdbx_description
1 polymer ?
#
loop_
_entity_poly.entity_id
_entity_poly.type
_entity_poly.pdbx_seq_one_letter_code
_entity_poly.pdbx_strand_id
1 'polypeptide(L)'
;TLEGNMEDPSKFQWMLDWSHIWAAIFKSLFGYICFLTFQNDTQQVITNNLHSTGFKGLVNLFLVIKALLSYPLPYYAACELLERVLFKGRPKTPFPTIWAMDGELKVWGLAWRIGVIVFTILMACFIPHFSIL
;
A
#
# COMPACT_ATOMS: atom_id res chain seq x y z
N THR A 1 -7.79 -15.70 -2.85
CA THR A 1 -8.23 -14.43 -3.50
C THR A 1 -9.54 -14.01 -2.84
N LEU A 2 -9.77 -12.71 -2.59
CA LEU A 2 -10.97 -12.21 -1.88
C LEU A 2 -12.29 -12.73 -2.47
N GLU A 3 -12.33 -12.87 -3.80
CA GLU A 3 -13.42 -13.48 -4.57
C GLU A 3 -13.86 -14.87 -4.08
N GLY A 4 -12.91 -15.71 -3.67
CA GLY A 4 -13.18 -17.09 -3.25
C GLY A 4 -13.72 -17.22 -1.82
N ASN A 5 -13.65 -16.15 -1.04
CA ASN A 5 -14.15 -16.11 0.35
C ASN A 5 -15.55 -15.47 0.45
N MET A 6 -16.13 -15.04 -0.67
CA MET A 6 -17.50 -14.50 -0.70
C MET A 6 -18.52 -15.63 -0.69
N GLU A 7 -19.63 -15.42 0.03
CA GLU A 7 -20.78 -16.32 0.00
C GLU A 7 -21.36 -16.47 -1.42
N ASP A 8 -21.32 -15.39 -2.21
CA ASP A 8 -21.73 -15.39 -3.61
C ASP A 8 -20.66 -14.72 -4.50
N PRO A 9 -19.71 -15.50 -5.07
CA PRO A 9 -18.65 -14.98 -5.93
C PRO A 9 -19.15 -14.29 -7.19
N SER A 10 -20.37 -14.60 -7.66
CA SER A 10 -20.94 -13.99 -8.88
C SER A 10 -21.23 -12.50 -8.73
N LYS A 11 -21.39 -12.03 -7.48
CA LYS A 11 -21.65 -10.63 -7.13
C LYS A 11 -20.39 -9.83 -6.84
N PHE A 12 -19.20 -10.41 -6.99
CA PHE A 12 -17.95 -9.72 -6.70
C PHE A 12 -17.79 -8.41 -7.50
N GLN A 13 -18.07 -8.44 -8.80
CA GLN A 13 -17.98 -7.24 -9.64
C GLN A 13 -18.94 -6.14 -9.16
N TRP A 14 -20.18 -6.53 -8.85
CA TRP A 14 -21.19 -5.60 -8.31
C TRP A 14 -20.76 -5.00 -6.97
N MET A 15 -20.21 -5.82 -6.07
CA MET A 15 -19.67 -5.36 -4.80
C MET A 15 -18.50 -4.38 -5.00
N LEU A 16 -17.58 -4.67 -5.94
CA LEU A 16 -16.47 -3.79 -6.26
C LEU A 16 -16.95 -2.45 -6.82
N ASP A 17 -17.88 -2.46 -7.78
CA ASP A 17 -18.40 -1.25 -8.42
C ASP A 17 -19.04 -0.33 -7.36
N TRP A 18 -19.90 -0.87 -6.49
CA TRP A 18 -20.48 -0.12 -5.38
C TRP A 18 -19.45 0.37 -4.37
N SER A 19 -18.47 -0.44 -4.02
CA SER A 19 -17.39 -0.04 -3.10
C SER A 19 -16.60 1.14 -3.68
N HIS A 20 -16.34 1.14 -4.98
CA HIS A 20 -15.65 2.23 -5.67
C HIS A 20 -16.50 3.50 -5.74
N ILE A 21 -17.81 3.38 -6.02
CA ILE A 21 -18.74 4.53 -6.01
C ILE A 21 -18.74 5.19 -4.64
N TRP A 22 -18.93 4.42 -3.58
CA TRP A 22 -18.91 4.96 -2.21
C TRP A 22 -17.55 5.55 -1.86
N ALA A 23 -16.45 4.88 -2.20
CA ALA A 23 -15.11 5.40 -1.97
C ALA A 23 -14.89 6.75 -2.70
N ALA A 24 -15.39 6.90 -3.93
CA ALA A 24 -15.31 8.15 -4.67
C ALA A 24 -16.12 9.27 -3.99
N ILE A 25 -17.35 8.98 -3.54
CA ILE A 25 -18.18 9.94 -2.81
C ILE A 25 -17.47 10.42 -1.54
N PHE A 26 -17.00 9.49 -0.70
CA PHE A 26 -16.32 9.85 0.56
C PHE A 26 -15.05 10.66 0.32
N LYS A 27 -14.21 10.27 -0.65
CA LYS A 27 -12.97 10.99 -0.97
C LYS A 27 -13.27 12.40 -1.48
N SER A 28 -14.25 12.54 -2.37
CA SER A 28 -14.63 13.85 -2.95
C SER A 28 -15.24 14.78 -1.90
N LEU A 29 -16.15 14.28 -1.06
CA LEU A 29 -16.73 15.08 0.02
C LEU A 29 -15.68 15.50 1.04
N PHE A 30 -14.81 14.57 1.45
CA PHE A 30 -13.72 14.89 2.37
C PHE A 30 -12.78 15.96 1.80
N GLY A 31 -12.38 15.81 0.54
CA GLY A 31 -11.54 16.79 -0.16
C GLY A 31 -12.22 18.16 -0.27
N TYR A 32 -13.50 18.19 -0.64
CA TYR A 32 -14.28 19.42 -0.77
C TYR A 32 -14.39 20.17 0.57
N ILE A 33 -14.73 19.47 1.66
CA ILE A 33 -14.82 20.07 3.01
C ILE A 33 -13.45 20.61 3.44
N CYS A 34 -12.38 19.84 3.23
CA CYS A 34 -11.02 20.26 3.58
C CYS A 34 -10.60 21.51 2.80
N PHE A 35 -10.88 21.56 1.50
CA PHE A 35 -10.58 22.70 0.66
C PHE A 35 -11.34 23.96 1.10
N LEU A 36 -12.63 23.84 1.43
CA LEU A 36 -13.39 24.98 1.94
C LEU A 36 -12.94 25.42 3.34
N THR A 37 -12.45 24.50 4.17
CA THR A 37 -12.02 24.78 5.55
C THR A 37 -10.67 25.47 5.60
N PHE A 38 -9.69 25.01 4.80
CA PHE A 38 -8.31 25.51 4.86
C PHE A 38 -7.93 26.39 3.66
N GLN A 39 -8.68 26.34 2.56
CA GLN A 39 -8.50 27.17 1.37
C GLN A 39 -7.03 27.22 0.92
N ASN A 40 -6.43 28.42 0.92
CA ASN A 40 -5.05 28.66 0.48
C ASN A 40 -4.00 28.05 1.42
N ASP A 41 -4.35 27.70 2.65
CA ASP A 41 -3.46 27.08 3.64
C ASP A 41 -3.44 25.54 3.54
N THR A 42 -4.12 24.97 2.55
CA THR A 42 -4.20 23.50 2.38
C THR A 42 -2.82 22.89 2.04
N GLN A 43 -2.14 22.33 3.05
CA GLN A 43 -0.92 21.54 2.85
C GLN A 43 -1.21 20.19 2.17
N GLN A 44 -0.17 19.61 1.54
CA GLN A 44 -0.23 18.27 0.92
C GLN A 44 -0.69 17.17 1.88
N VAL A 45 -0.36 17.31 3.17
CA VAL A 45 -0.80 16.42 4.24
C VAL A 45 -1.83 17.16 5.08
N ILE A 46 -3.10 16.82 4.90
CA ILE A 46 -4.23 17.53 5.51
C ILE A 46 -4.17 17.58 7.05
N THR A 47 -3.59 16.56 7.70
CA THR A 47 -3.44 16.54 9.17
C THR A 47 -2.49 17.61 9.69
N ASN A 48 -1.60 18.14 8.83
CA ASN A 48 -0.74 19.25 9.21
C ASN A 48 -1.50 20.56 9.36
N ASN A 49 -2.65 20.71 8.71
CA ASN A 49 -3.51 21.90 8.79
C ASN A 49 -4.38 21.93 10.05
N LEU A 50 -4.38 20.86 10.86
CA LEU A 50 -5.15 20.81 12.09
C LEU A 50 -4.53 21.73 13.15
N HIS A 51 -5.27 22.77 13.56
CA HIS A 51 -4.80 23.76 14.54
C HIS A 51 -4.73 23.19 15.98
N SER A 52 -5.60 22.22 16.31
CA SER A 52 -5.61 21.61 17.65
C SER A 52 -4.50 20.56 17.78
N THR A 53 -3.51 20.85 18.63
CA THR A 53 -2.36 19.96 18.88
C THR A 53 -2.77 18.58 19.36
N GLY A 54 -3.78 18.48 20.24
CA GLY A 54 -4.28 17.20 20.76
C GLY A 54 -4.98 16.36 19.68
N PHE A 55 -5.86 16.99 18.90
CA PHE A 55 -6.56 16.30 17.82
C PHE A 55 -5.61 15.87 16.69
N LYS A 56 -4.66 16.73 16.32
CA LYS A 56 -3.58 16.41 15.37
C LYS A 56 -2.76 15.21 15.82
N GLY A 57 -2.35 15.18 17.09
CA GLY A 57 -1.60 14.06 17.66
C GLY A 57 -2.36 12.73 17.59
N LEU A 58 -3.64 12.75 17.97
CA LEU A 58 -4.51 11.57 17.92
C LEU A 58 -4.68 11.05 16.48
N VAL A 59 -4.99 11.92 15.52
CA VAL A 59 -5.16 11.50 14.12
C VAL A 59 -3.86 10.95 13.55
N ASN A 60 -2.72 11.60 13.80
CA ASN A 60 -1.43 11.10 13.34
C ASN A 60 -1.06 9.74 13.96
N LEU A 61 -1.38 9.50 15.23
CA LEU A 61 -1.19 8.19 15.86
C LEU A 61 -1.98 7.09 15.13
N PHE A 62 -3.26 7.34 14.84
CA PHE A 62 -4.07 6.39 14.08
C PHE A 62 -3.55 6.17 12.66
N LEU A 63 -3.04 7.21 12.00
CA LEU A 63 -2.42 7.07 10.68
C LEU A 63 -1.17 6.20 10.72
N VAL A 64 -0.32 6.33 11.74
CA VAL A 64 0.86 5.46 11.93
C VAL A 64 0.43 4.02 12.20
N ILE A 65 -0.54 3.80 13.09
CA ILE A 65 -1.06 2.45 13.39
C ILE A 65 -1.63 1.82 12.10
N LYS A 66 -2.45 2.56 11.36
CA LYS A 66 -2.99 2.12 10.07
C LYS A 66 -1.85 1.74 9.11
N ALA A 67 -0.82 2.57 9.00
CA ALA A 67 0.31 2.31 8.10
C ALA A 67 1.06 1.04 8.49
N LEU A 68 1.35 0.83 9.77
CA LEU A 68 2.03 -0.38 10.27
C LEU A 68 1.21 -1.65 10.02
N LEU A 69 -0.11 -1.58 10.24
CA LEU A 69 -1.01 -2.72 10.00
C LEU A 69 -1.23 -2.99 8.51
N SER A 70 -1.22 -1.94 7.69
CA SER A 70 -1.50 -2.05 6.25
C SER A 70 -0.25 -2.38 5.44
N TYR A 71 0.97 -2.07 5.92
CA TYR A 71 2.22 -2.28 5.19
C TYR A 71 2.49 -3.73 4.75
N PRO A 72 2.23 -4.76 5.57
CA PRO A 72 2.52 -6.15 5.19
C PRO A 72 1.76 -6.61 3.95
N LEU A 73 0.50 -6.20 3.79
CA LEU A 73 -0.38 -6.64 2.70
C LEU A 73 0.17 -6.31 1.30
N PRO A 74 0.42 -5.04 0.93
CA PRO A 74 0.99 -4.69 -0.37
C PRO A 74 2.45 -5.13 -0.48
N TYR A 75 3.21 -5.17 0.62
CA TYR A 75 4.59 -5.63 0.59
C TYR A 75 4.69 -7.10 0.16
N TYR A 76 3.90 -7.99 0.76
CA TYR A 76 3.90 -9.41 0.38
C TYR A 76 3.35 -9.61 -1.04
N ALA A 77 2.29 -8.88 -1.41
CA ALA A 77 1.77 -8.92 -2.77
C ALA A 77 2.81 -8.48 -3.82
N ALA A 78 3.56 -7.41 -3.56
CA ALA A 78 4.62 -6.94 -4.43
C ALA A 78 5.78 -7.95 -4.51
N CYS A 79 6.21 -8.52 -3.38
CA CYS A 79 7.23 -9.57 -3.36
C CYS A 79 6.81 -10.78 -4.19
N GLU A 80 5.56 -11.22 -4.06
CA GLU A 80 5.02 -12.35 -4.81
C GLU A 80 4.95 -12.07 -6.32
N LEU A 81 4.49 -10.87 -6.72
CA LEU A 81 4.47 -10.47 -8.12
C LEU A 81 5.87 -10.42 -8.72
N LEU A 82 6.81 -9.79 -8.01
CA LEU A 82 8.21 -9.72 -8.43
C LEU A 82 8.86 -11.09 -8.52
N GLU A 83 8.60 -11.97 -7.55
CA GLU A 83 9.04 -13.36 -7.57
C GLU A 83 8.49 -14.10 -8.80
N ARG A 84 7.20 -13.94 -9.09
CA ARG A 84 6.55 -14.55 -10.25
C ARG A 84 7.12 -14.07 -11.59
N VAL A 85 7.62 -12.85 -11.66
CA VAL A 85 8.18 -12.24 -12.89
C VAL A 85 9.66 -12.55 -13.06
N LEU A 86 10.42 -12.63 -11.97
CA LEU A 86 11.88 -12.68 -12.02
C LEU A 86 12.49 -14.04 -11.66
N PHE A 87 11.83 -14.86 -10.84
CA PHE A 87 12.43 -16.03 -10.15
C PHE A 87 11.67 -17.35 -10.33
N LYS A 88 11.13 -17.64 -11.53
CA LYS A 88 10.49 -18.94 -11.88
C LYS A 88 11.45 -19.97 -12.50
N GLY A 89 12.75 -19.68 -12.60
CA GLY A 89 13.74 -20.53 -13.27
C GLY A 89 13.76 -20.40 -14.79
N ARG A 90 14.88 -20.80 -15.41
CA ARG A 90 15.05 -20.83 -16.87
C ARG A 90 14.23 -21.95 -17.50
N PRO A 91 13.68 -21.79 -18.71
CA PRO A 91 13.84 -20.64 -19.62
C PRO A 91 12.83 -19.50 -19.40
N LYS A 92 11.90 -19.62 -18.44
CA LYS A 92 10.77 -18.67 -18.28
C LYS A 92 11.15 -17.34 -17.64
N THR A 93 12.22 -17.31 -16.84
CA THR A 93 12.68 -16.11 -16.13
C THR A 93 14.21 -16.10 -16.00
N PRO A 94 14.85 -14.93 -15.82
CA PRO A 94 16.30 -14.81 -15.83
C PRO A 94 16.98 -15.41 -14.58
N PHE A 95 16.31 -15.43 -13.42
CA PHE A 95 16.89 -15.84 -12.14
C PHE A 95 16.42 -17.23 -11.66
N PRO A 96 17.26 -17.94 -10.86
CA PRO A 96 16.91 -19.23 -10.27
C PRO A 96 15.80 -19.09 -9.21
N THR A 97 15.12 -20.18 -8.89
CA THR A 97 14.02 -20.17 -7.91
C THR A 97 14.51 -19.78 -6.51
N ILE A 98 13.73 -18.91 -5.86
CA ILE A 98 13.99 -18.39 -4.51
C ILE A 98 13.78 -19.48 -3.43
N TRP A 99 12.88 -20.42 -3.68
CA TRP A 99 12.58 -21.53 -2.77
C TRP A 99 13.53 -22.71 -2.99
N ALA A 100 13.96 -23.35 -1.91
CA ALA A 100 14.55 -24.68 -1.93
C ALA A 100 13.48 -25.74 -2.22
N MET A 101 13.90 -26.94 -2.63
CA MET A 101 12.97 -28.06 -2.88
C MET A 101 12.21 -28.47 -1.61
N ASP A 102 12.77 -28.18 -0.43
CA ASP A 102 12.20 -28.46 0.89
C ASP A 102 11.25 -27.35 1.41
N GLY A 103 10.99 -26.30 0.61
CA GLY A 103 10.14 -25.18 1.02
C GLY A 103 10.84 -24.13 1.87
N GLU A 104 12.14 -24.29 2.15
CA GLU A 104 12.92 -23.27 2.85
C GLU A 104 13.30 -22.09 1.92
N LEU A 105 13.29 -20.89 2.49
CA LEU A 105 13.70 -19.68 1.79
C LEU A 105 15.22 -19.65 1.67
N LYS A 106 15.76 -19.66 0.45
CA LYS A 106 17.21 -19.53 0.24
C LYS A 106 17.69 -18.16 0.73
N VAL A 107 18.96 -18.05 1.11
CA VAL A 107 19.62 -16.78 1.49
C VAL A 107 19.43 -15.70 0.41
N TRP A 108 19.44 -16.09 -0.87
CA TRP A 108 19.14 -15.21 -2.00
C TRP A 108 17.70 -14.64 -1.97
N GLY A 109 16.73 -15.42 -1.52
CA GLY A 109 15.35 -14.97 -1.31
C GLY A 109 15.21 -13.93 -0.20
N LEU A 110 15.93 -14.14 0.90
CA LEU A 110 15.96 -13.18 2.00
C LEU A 110 16.62 -11.87 1.55
N ALA A 111 17.75 -11.96 0.84
CA ALA A 111 18.44 -10.78 0.28
C ALA A 111 17.53 -9.99 -0.68
N TRP A 112 16.73 -10.67 -1.51
CA TRP A 112 15.76 -10.03 -2.39
C TRP A 112 14.69 -9.25 -1.61
N ARG A 113 14.07 -9.88 -0.60
CA ARG A 113 13.06 -9.25 0.26
C ARG A 113 13.60 -8.02 0.97
N ILE A 114 14.80 -8.11 1.55
CA ILE A 114 15.50 -6.98 2.16
C ILE A 114 15.79 -5.89 1.12
N GLY A 115 16.21 -6.28 -0.09
CA GLY A 115 16.47 -5.37 -1.20
C GLY A 115 15.24 -4.53 -1.57
N VAL A 116 14.04 -5.14 -1.62
CA VAL A 116 12.78 -4.42 -1.86
C VAL A 116 12.52 -3.39 -0.76
N ILE A 117 12.71 -3.76 0.52
CA ILE A 117 12.54 -2.83 1.65
C ILE A 117 13.53 -1.66 1.52
N VAL A 118 14.82 -1.94 1.33
CA VAL A 118 15.86 -0.92 1.19
C VAL A 118 15.55 0.01 0.02
N PHE A 119 15.12 -0.53 -1.12
CA PHE A 119 14.74 0.26 -2.28
C PHE A 119 13.57 1.21 -1.95
N THR A 120 12.53 0.72 -1.27
CA THR A 120 11.41 1.59 -0.86
C THR A 120 11.82 2.67 0.13
N ILE A 121 12.75 2.38 1.05
CA ILE A 121 13.30 3.35 1.99
C ILE A 121 14.13 4.41 1.24
N LEU A 122 14.98 3.99 0.30
CA LEU A 122 15.77 4.92 -0.52
C LEU A 122 14.86 5.87 -1.30
N MET A 123 13.80 5.35 -1.93
CA MET A 123 12.79 6.17 -2.60
C MET A 123 12.16 7.20 -1.65
N ALA A 124 11.82 6.80 -0.42
CA ALA A 124 11.28 7.71 0.58
C ALA A 124 12.29 8.79 1.03
N CYS A 125 13.59 8.46 1.09
CA CYS A 125 14.64 9.43 1.43
C CYS A 125 14.90 10.44 0.32
N PHE A 126 14.92 10.01 -0.95
CA PHE A 126 15.22 10.89 -2.08
C PHE A 126 14.02 11.74 -2.53
N ILE A 127 12.78 11.24 -2.37
CA ILE A 127 11.58 11.92 -2.84
C ILE A 127 10.56 12.01 -1.69
N PRO A 128 10.75 12.92 -0.72
CA PRO A 128 9.84 13.09 0.42
C PRO A 128 8.58 13.91 0.06
N HIS A 129 8.18 13.95 -1.22
CA HIS A 129 7.00 14.69 -1.67
C HIS A 129 5.77 13.77 -1.71
N PHE A 130 4.90 13.91 -0.73
CA PHE A 130 3.67 13.11 -0.60
C PHE A 130 2.73 13.27 -1.80
N SER A 131 2.77 14.42 -2.49
CA SER A 131 1.92 14.72 -3.65
C SER A 131 2.28 13.98 -4.94
N ILE A 132 3.44 13.33 -5.02
CA ILE A 132 3.87 12.59 -6.21
C ILE A 132 3.39 11.11 -6.16
N LEU A 133 2.94 10.65 -4.99
CA LEU A 133 2.42 9.32 -4.74
C LEU A 133 0.88 9.29 -4.82
#